data_AF-A0AAW2DWZ6-F1
#
_entry.id   AF-A0AAW2DWZ6-F1
#
_cell.length_a   1.000
_cell.length_b   1.000
_cell.length_c   1.000
_cell.angle_alpha   90.00
_cell.angle_beta   90.00
_cell.angle_gamma   90.00
#
_symmetry.space_group_name_H-M   'P 1'
#
loop_
_entity.id
_entity.type
_entity.pdbx_description
1 polymer ?
#
loop_
_entity_poly.entity_id
_entity_poly.type
_entity_poly.pdbx_seq_one_letter_code
_entity_poly.pdbx_strand_id
1 'polypeptide(L)'
;MNSLPTRLNLSKRGMNICPKCPTCDQEVESIPQSLIYYESARHVWRMWMGCPINFGADLWDFTDVALKILHDGTTQDLEIFSVTAWSIWYSRNQNVFENTNHSPEQVWSIPKALWWDYKEPDALCNRSQHHETIRWEAPPLECTRLM
;
A
#
# COMPACT_ATOMS: atom_id res chain seq x y z
N MET A 1 12.91 -3.35 -12.86
CA MET A 1 11.94 -2.23 -12.94
C MET A 1 12.46 -1.13 -12.01
N ASN A 2 12.91 0.02 -12.52
CA ASN A 2 13.55 1.10 -11.71
C ASN A 2 12.80 2.42 -11.90
N SER A 3 11.49 2.41 -11.72
CA SER A 3 10.61 3.56 -11.95
C SER A 3 10.69 4.59 -10.81
N LEU A 4 10.83 4.14 -9.56
CA LEU A 4 10.87 5.06 -8.41
C LEU A 4 12.11 5.95 -8.41
N PRO A 5 11.95 7.27 -8.18
CA PRO A 5 13.05 8.22 -8.16
C PRO A 5 13.81 8.19 -6.83
N THR A 6 14.33 7.02 -6.44
CA THR A 6 15.27 6.91 -5.30
C THR A 6 16.57 7.61 -5.62
N ARG A 7 17.33 8.07 -4.61
CA ARG A 7 18.62 8.75 -4.84
C ARG A 7 19.59 7.90 -5.67
N LEU A 8 19.61 6.57 -5.46
CA LEU A 8 20.39 5.67 -6.31
C LEU A 8 19.94 5.71 -7.78
N ASN A 9 18.64 5.61 -8.04
CA ASN A 9 18.11 5.61 -9.41
C ASN A 9 18.32 6.96 -10.10
N LEU A 10 18.19 8.06 -9.37
CA LEU A 10 18.42 9.40 -9.87
C LEU A 10 19.90 9.67 -10.17
N SER A 11 20.81 9.21 -9.29
CA SER A 11 22.26 9.25 -9.54
C SER A 11 22.64 8.43 -10.79
N LYS A 12 22.09 7.22 -10.94
CA LYS A 12 22.26 6.39 -12.15
C LYS A 12 21.74 7.05 -13.42
N ARG A 13 20.78 7.98 -13.33
CA ARG A 13 20.27 8.78 -14.44
C ARG A 13 21.10 10.04 -14.72
N GLY A 14 22.26 10.19 -14.08
CA GLY A 14 23.20 11.29 -14.34
C GLY A 14 22.96 12.55 -13.51
N MET A 15 22.04 12.53 -12.54
CA MET A 15 21.89 13.66 -11.63
C MET A 15 23.02 13.68 -10.60
N ASN A 16 23.66 14.85 -10.42
CA ASN A 16 24.72 15.05 -9.45
C ASN A 16 24.14 15.14 -8.02
N ILE A 17 23.78 13.99 -7.46
CA ILE A 17 23.23 13.86 -6.12
C ILE A 17 23.90 12.71 -5.37
N CYS A 18 24.04 12.87 -4.05
CA CYS A 18 24.49 11.78 -3.18
C CYS A 18 23.47 10.62 -3.23
N PRO A 19 23.90 9.36 -3.45
CA PRO A 19 22.99 8.21 -3.54
C PRO A 19 22.46 7.75 -2.17
N LYS A 20 22.91 8.37 -1.08
CA LYS A 20 22.48 8.01 0.29
C LYS A 20 21.04 8.41 0.58
N CYS A 21 20.46 7.76 1.58
CA CYS A 21 19.18 8.08 2.16
C CYS A 21 19.12 9.55 2.56
N PRO A 22 18.15 10.34 2.06
CA PRO A 22 17.99 11.72 2.53
C PRO A 22 17.48 11.81 3.96
N THR A 23 16.92 10.72 4.53
CA THR A 23 16.37 10.71 5.88
C THR A 23 17.38 10.25 6.93
N CYS A 24 18.17 9.20 6.67
CA CYS A 24 19.14 8.68 7.65
C CYS A 24 20.61 9.01 7.35
N ASP A 25 20.93 9.40 6.11
CA ASP A 25 22.29 9.70 5.61
C ASP A 25 23.36 8.59 5.84
N GLN A 26 22.92 7.36 6.11
CA GLN A 26 23.82 6.22 6.34
C GLN A 26 24.00 5.36 5.08
N GLU A 27 22.90 4.87 4.52
CA GLU A 27 22.91 3.83 3.47
C GLU A 27 22.48 4.37 2.10
N VAL A 28 22.84 3.66 1.03
CA VAL A 28 22.38 3.95 -0.33
C VAL A 28 20.87 3.73 -0.44
N GLU A 29 20.16 4.73 -0.96
CA GLU A 29 18.71 4.68 -1.15
C GLU A 29 18.35 3.93 -2.44
N SER A 30 18.26 2.60 -2.32
CA SER A 30 17.62 1.74 -3.32
C SER A 30 16.11 1.60 -3.05
N ILE A 31 15.36 1.03 -4.01
CA ILE A 31 13.94 0.71 -3.83
C ILE A 31 13.72 -0.21 -2.61
N PRO A 32 14.39 -1.38 -2.50
CA PRO A 32 14.23 -2.22 -1.33
C PRO A 32 14.61 -1.52 -0.03
N GLN A 33 15.66 -0.69 0.00
CA GLN A 33 16.00 0.06 1.21
C GLN A 33 14.88 1.01 1.62
N SER A 34 14.37 1.82 0.67
CA SER A 34 13.30 2.79 0.94
C SER A 34 11.98 2.15 1.35
N LEU A 35 11.62 1.01 0.78
CA LEU A 35 10.30 0.42 0.94
C LEU A 35 10.24 -0.72 1.95
N ILE A 36 11.34 -1.40 2.25
CA ILE A 36 11.35 -2.61 3.07
C ILE A 36 12.26 -2.45 4.29
N TYR A 37 13.52 -2.07 4.08
CA TYR A 37 14.56 -2.24 5.12
C TYR A 37 14.76 -1.04 6.03
N TYR A 38 14.44 0.18 5.61
CA TYR A 38 14.52 1.33 6.50
C TYR A 38 13.60 1.19 7.70
N GLU A 39 14.04 1.69 8.84
CA GLU A 39 13.33 1.51 10.11
C GLU A 39 11.91 2.09 10.07
N SER A 40 11.71 3.23 9.38
CA SER A 40 10.38 3.80 9.17
C SER A 40 9.46 2.84 8.39
N ALA A 41 9.96 2.21 7.33
CA ALA A 41 9.22 1.21 6.56
C ALA A 41 8.93 -0.04 7.41
N ARG A 42 9.94 -0.57 8.12
CA ARG A 42 9.80 -1.74 9.00
C ARG A 42 8.70 -1.56 10.04
N HIS A 43 8.63 -0.39 10.66
CA HIS A 43 7.58 -0.09 11.63
C HIS A 43 6.17 -0.15 11.01
N VAL A 44 6.02 0.31 9.77
CA VAL A 44 4.74 0.23 9.05
C VAL A 44 4.39 -1.22 8.74
N TRP A 45 5.33 -2.00 8.20
CA TRP A 45 5.10 -3.42 7.89
C TRP A 45 4.73 -4.26 9.11
N ARG A 46 5.33 -3.96 10.27
CA ARG A 46 5.01 -4.64 11.55
C ARG A 46 3.56 -4.49 11.99
N MET A 47 2.82 -3.51 11.47
CA MET A 47 1.40 -3.34 11.78
C MET A 47 0.47 -4.17 10.90
N TRP A 48 0.98 -4.80 9.85
CA TRP A 48 0.21 -5.74 9.04
C TRP A 48 0.05 -7.07 9.77
N MET A 49 -0.96 -7.11 10.64
CA MET A 49 -1.38 -8.34 11.31
C MET A 49 -1.89 -9.35 10.28
N GLY A 50 -1.17 -10.47 10.14
CA GLY A 50 -1.48 -11.52 9.17
C GLY A 50 -0.74 -11.42 7.84
N CYS A 51 0.30 -10.56 7.73
CA CYS A 51 1.13 -10.52 6.54
C CYS A 51 1.70 -11.93 6.22
N PRO A 52 1.56 -12.43 4.98
CA PRO A 52 2.09 -13.75 4.61
C PRO A 52 3.62 -13.77 4.46
N ILE A 53 4.27 -12.60 4.52
CA ILE A 53 5.71 -12.44 4.30
C ILE A 53 6.42 -12.11 5.61
N ASN A 54 7.52 -12.81 5.85
CA ASN A 54 8.45 -12.44 6.91
C ASN A 54 9.59 -11.57 6.34
N PHE A 55 9.45 -10.25 6.47
CA PHE A 55 10.45 -9.27 6.02
C PHE A 55 11.80 -9.33 6.76
N GLY A 56 11.92 -10.11 7.83
CA GLY A 56 13.16 -10.26 8.60
C GLY A 56 13.99 -11.50 8.25
N ALA A 57 13.48 -12.42 7.43
CA ALA A 57 14.12 -13.71 7.17
C ALA A 57 15.13 -13.66 6.01
N ASP A 58 14.81 -12.92 4.94
CA ASP A 58 15.58 -12.93 3.70
C ASP A 58 15.82 -11.52 3.15
N LEU A 59 16.80 -11.40 2.26
CA LEU A 59 17.02 -10.22 1.42
C LEU A 59 16.12 -10.29 0.18
N TRP A 60 14.93 -9.74 0.33
CA TRP A 60 13.95 -9.50 -0.71
C TRP A 60 14.22 -8.23 -1.55
N ASP A 61 14.08 -8.35 -2.88
CA ASP A 61 13.68 -7.22 -3.71
C ASP A 61 12.15 -7.01 -3.64
N PHE A 62 11.69 -5.82 -4.00
CA PHE A 62 10.27 -5.48 -3.99
C PHE A 62 9.43 -6.42 -4.88
N THR A 63 9.95 -6.80 -6.05
CA THR A 63 9.27 -7.73 -6.96
C THR A 63 9.21 -9.14 -6.38
N ASP A 64 10.24 -9.58 -5.66
CA ASP A 64 10.27 -10.91 -5.04
C ASP A 64 9.20 -11.03 -3.95
N VAL A 65 9.02 -9.98 -3.14
CA VAL A 65 7.93 -9.93 -2.15
C VAL A 65 6.57 -10.05 -2.84
N ALA A 66 6.33 -9.26 -3.91
CA ALA A 66 5.06 -9.30 -4.63
C ALA A 66 4.77 -10.69 -5.22
N LEU A 67 5.77 -11.34 -5.82
CA LEU A 67 5.65 -12.70 -6.36
C LEU A 67 5.37 -13.72 -5.26
N LYS A 68 6.01 -13.58 -4.10
CA LYS A 68 5.76 -14.49 -2.98
C LYS A 68 4.37 -14.32 -2.38
N ILE A 69 3.87 -13.08 -2.30
CA ILE A 69 2.47 -12.81 -1.90
C ILE A 69 1.49 -13.42 -2.90
N LEU A 70 1.77 -13.29 -4.20
CA LEU A 70 0.95 -13.92 -5.24
C LEU A 70 0.91 -15.45 -5.14
N HIS A 71 2.00 -16.07 -4.67
CA HIS A 71 2.10 -17.52 -4.54
C HIS A 71 1.48 -18.04 -3.24
N ASP A 72 1.76 -17.38 -2.10
CA ASP A 72 1.40 -17.89 -0.77
C ASP A 72 0.18 -17.19 -0.14
N GLY A 73 -0.18 -16.01 -0.65
CA GLY A 73 -1.22 -15.16 -0.11
C GLY A 73 -2.43 -15.04 -1.03
N THR A 74 -3.22 -14.00 -0.79
CA THR A 74 -4.43 -13.69 -1.55
C THR A 74 -4.21 -12.47 -2.45
N THR A 75 -5.14 -12.22 -3.38
CA THR A 75 -5.19 -10.96 -4.13
C THR A 75 -5.31 -9.76 -3.19
N GLN A 76 -6.06 -9.90 -2.09
CA GLN A 76 -6.18 -8.86 -1.08
C GLN A 76 -4.84 -8.57 -0.40
N ASP A 77 -4.04 -9.59 -0.09
CA ASP A 77 -2.71 -9.38 0.47
C ASP A 77 -1.82 -8.59 -0.51
N LEU A 78 -1.92 -8.87 -1.81
CA LEU A 78 -1.18 -8.11 -2.82
C LEU A 78 -1.62 -6.65 -2.89
N GLU A 79 -2.91 -6.37 -2.74
CA GLU A 79 -3.45 -5.01 -2.71
C GLU A 79 -2.99 -4.26 -1.46
N ILE A 80 -3.10 -4.88 -0.27
CA ILE A 80 -2.59 -4.32 0.98
C ILE A 80 -1.10 -4.01 0.83
N PHE A 81 -0.30 -4.97 0.36
CA PHE A 81 1.12 -4.77 0.10
C PHE A 81 1.39 -3.58 -0.82
N SER A 82 0.67 -3.49 -1.93
CA SER A 82 0.84 -2.43 -2.92
C SER A 82 0.52 -1.04 -2.33
N VAL A 83 -0.59 -0.94 -1.60
CA VAL A 83 -1.01 0.32 -0.98
C VAL A 83 -0.10 0.69 0.19
N THR A 84 0.35 -0.26 1.00
CA THR A 84 1.32 -0.02 2.08
C THR A 84 2.65 0.48 1.51
N ALA A 85 3.16 -0.15 0.46
CA ALA A 85 4.39 0.27 -0.21
C ALA A 85 4.28 1.70 -0.76
N TRP A 86 3.15 2.02 -1.42
CA TRP A 86 2.86 3.37 -1.88
C TRP A 86 2.79 4.36 -0.72
N SER A 87 2.15 4.01 0.39
CA SER A 87 2.00 4.85 1.58
C SER A 87 3.35 5.17 2.23
N ILE A 88 4.23 4.17 2.32
CA ILE A 88 5.62 4.33 2.80
C ILE A 88 6.38 5.29 1.88
N TRP A 89 6.32 5.07 0.56
CA TRP A 89 6.97 5.94 -0.41
C TRP A 89 6.47 7.38 -0.32
N TYR A 90 5.15 7.55 -0.24
CA TYR A 90 4.49 8.84 -0.11
C TYR A 90 4.93 9.56 1.17
N SER A 91 4.90 8.86 2.32
CA SER A 91 5.35 9.41 3.60
C SER A 91 6.81 9.84 3.57
N ARG A 92 7.70 9.03 2.97
CA ARG A 92 9.10 9.42 2.74
C ARG A 92 9.19 10.70 1.92
N ASN A 93 8.41 10.84 0.85
CA ASN A 93 8.45 12.04 0.01
C ASN A 93 7.99 13.29 0.77
N GLN A 94 6.94 13.15 1.58
CA GLN A 94 6.47 14.22 2.46
C GLN A 94 7.56 14.66 3.46
N ASN A 95 8.31 13.71 4.02
CA ASN A 95 9.43 14.04 4.88
C ASN A 95 10.55 14.77 4.13
N VAL A 96 10.95 14.24 2.96
CA VAL A 96 12.10 14.77 2.21
C VAL A 96 11.83 16.13 1.57
N PHE A 97 10.62 16.38 1.10
CA PHE A 97 10.29 17.58 0.33
C PHE A 97 9.47 18.61 1.11
N GLU A 98 8.65 18.16 2.06
CA GLU A 98 7.73 19.01 2.83
C GLU A 98 8.08 19.05 4.33
N ASN A 99 9.21 18.45 4.73
CA ASN A 99 9.66 18.33 6.13
C ASN A 99 8.57 17.77 7.08
N THR A 100 7.69 16.93 6.53
CA THR A 100 6.52 16.40 7.23
C THR A 100 6.77 14.95 7.61
N ASN A 101 6.80 14.67 8.91
CA ASN A 101 7.04 13.34 9.44
C ASN A 101 5.72 12.69 9.86
N HIS A 102 5.41 11.53 9.29
CA HIS A 102 4.28 10.72 9.72
C HIS A 102 4.75 9.64 10.68
N SER A 103 3.97 9.39 11.74
CA SER A 103 4.13 8.21 12.56
C SER A 103 3.80 6.95 11.73
N PRO A 104 4.33 5.77 12.09
CA PRO A 104 3.97 4.53 11.42
C PRO A 104 2.45 4.36 11.33
N GLU A 105 1.71 4.60 12.42
CA GLU A 105 0.26 4.44 12.51
C GLU A 105 -0.48 5.33 11.50
N GLN A 106 -0.02 6.56 11.28
CA GLN A 106 -0.57 7.46 10.27
C GLN A 106 -0.36 6.90 8.88
N VAL A 107 0.82 6.36 8.58
CA VAL A 107 1.09 5.74 7.27
C VAL A 107 0.26 4.48 7.06
N TRP A 108 0.09 3.66 8.11
CA TRP A 108 -0.70 2.42 8.05
C TRP A 108 -2.20 2.65 8.04
N SER A 109 -2.69 3.82 8.47
CA SER A 109 -4.12 4.13 8.43
C SER A 109 -4.72 3.99 7.03
N ILE A 110 -3.94 4.27 5.98
CA ILE A 110 -4.35 4.18 4.58
C ILE A 110 -4.62 2.73 4.15
N PRO A 111 -3.64 1.79 4.18
CA PRO A 111 -3.91 0.39 3.84
C PRO A 111 -4.89 -0.27 4.82
N LYS A 112 -4.96 0.19 6.07
CA LYS A 112 -5.92 -0.31 7.06
C LYS A 112 -7.36 0.07 6.69
N ALA A 113 -7.58 1.30 6.24
CA ALA A 113 -8.88 1.75 5.71
C ALA A 113 -9.29 0.91 4.51
N LEU A 114 -8.38 0.72 3.53
CA LEU A 114 -8.61 -0.17 2.40
C LEU A 114 -9.07 -1.57 2.86
N TRP A 115 -8.36 -2.16 3.82
CA TRP A 115 -8.69 -3.50 4.33
C TRP A 115 -10.07 -3.57 4.98
N TRP A 116 -10.49 -2.53 5.72
CA TRP A 116 -11.81 -2.47 6.33
C TRP A 116 -12.93 -2.20 5.32
N ASP A 117 -12.69 -1.30 4.37
CA ASP A 117 -13.63 -0.97 3.30
C ASP A 117 -13.96 -2.21 2.43
N TYR A 118 -13.09 -3.22 2.40
CA TYR A 118 -13.37 -4.52 1.77
C TYR A 118 -14.23 -5.46 2.65
N LYS A 119 -14.08 -5.41 3.98
CA LYS A 119 -14.84 -6.29 4.88
C LYS A 119 -16.32 -5.90 4.98
N GLU A 120 -16.63 -4.62 4.85
CA GLU A 120 -18.02 -4.13 4.86
C GLU A 120 -18.87 -4.69 3.71
N PRO A 121 -18.46 -4.62 2.42
CA PRO A 121 -19.23 -5.17 1.32
C PRO A 121 -19.31 -6.70 1.35
N ASP A 122 -18.25 -7.42 1.75
CA ASP A 122 -18.32 -8.89 1.91
C ASP A 122 -19.35 -9.31 2.98
N ALA A 123 -19.49 -8.53 4.06
CA ALA A 123 -20.51 -8.75 5.07
C ALA A 123 -21.94 -8.46 4.56
N LEU A 124 -22.09 -7.44 3.70
CA LEU A 124 -23.38 -7.10 3.09
C LEU A 124 -23.80 -8.11 2.01
N CYS A 125 -22.88 -8.61 1.19
CA CYS A 125 -23.12 -9.63 0.17
C CYS A 125 -23.52 -10.97 0.80
N ASN A 126 -22.86 -11.39 1.88
CA ASN A 126 -23.23 -12.62 2.60
C ASN A 126 -24.62 -12.51 3.28
N ARG A 127 -25.02 -11.30 3.71
CA ARG A 127 -26.37 -11.07 4.27
C ARG A 127 -27.46 -11.06 3.20
N SER A 128 -27.16 -10.57 2.00
CA SER A 128 -28.14 -10.48 0.90
C SER A 128 -28.39 -11.82 0.20
N GLN A 129 -27.51 -12.81 0.33
CA GLN A 129 -27.81 -14.19 -0.10
C GLN A 129 -28.90 -14.87 0.74
N HIS A 130 -29.22 -14.34 1.93
CA HIS A 130 -30.30 -14.83 2.80
C HIS A 130 -31.60 -14.02 2.72
N HIS A 131 -31.64 -12.92 1.96
CA HIS A 131 -32.86 -12.16 1.73
C HIS A 131 -33.41 -12.52 0.35
N GLU A 132 -34.67 -12.95 0.33
CA GLU A 132 -35.42 -13.28 -0.88
C GLU A 132 -35.18 -12.27 -2.01
N THR A 133 -34.98 -12.79 -3.21
CA THR A 133 -34.79 -12.08 -4.47
C THR A 133 -35.78 -10.91 -4.62
N ILE A 134 -35.37 -9.70 -4.23
CA ILE A 134 -36.14 -8.49 -4.55
C ILE A 134 -35.92 -8.24 -6.04
N ARG A 135 -36.84 -8.76 -6.84
CA ARG A 135 -36.90 -8.52 -8.28
C ARG A 135 -37.23 -7.05 -8.48
N TRP A 136 -36.37 -6.33 -9.19
CA TRP A 136 -36.61 -4.94 -9.53
C TRP A 136 -37.84 -4.83 -10.44
N GLU A 137 -38.80 -3.98 -10.07
CA GLU A 137 -39.96 -3.63 -10.89
C GLU A 137 -39.87 -2.17 -11.31
N ALA A 138 -40.29 -1.88 -12.54
CA ALA A 138 -40.29 -0.52 -13.06
C ALA A 138 -41.23 0.38 -12.22
N PRO A 139 -40.81 1.61 -11.90
CA PRO A 139 -41.67 2.56 -11.19
C PRO A 139 -43.00 2.75 -11.93
N PRO A 140 -44.12 2.94 -11.20
CA PRO A 140 -45.41 3.24 -11.80
C PRO A 140 -45.34 4.45 -12.73
N LEU A 141 -46.10 4.41 -13.83
CA LEU A 141 -46.10 5.39 -14.93
C LEU A 141 -46.42 6.84 -14.52
N GLU A 142 -46.77 7.08 -13.25
CA GLU A 142 -47.10 8.40 -12.70
C GLU A 142 -45.90 9.21 -12.21
N CYS A 143 -44.70 8.62 -12.13
CA CYS A 143 -43.50 9.36 -11.74
C CYS A 143 -42.82 10.05 -12.94
N THR A 144 -43.41 11.14 -13.44
CA THR A 144 -42.70 12.05 -14.35
C THR A 144 -41.74 12.95 -13.57
N ARG A 145 -40.48 12.97 -14.01
CA ARG A 145 -39.41 13.84 -13.52
C ARG A 145 -39.84 15.31 -13.63
N LEU A 146 -40.03 15.99 -12.51
CA LEU A 146 -40.26 17.43 -12.49
C LEU A 146 -38.99 18.12 -13.01
N MET A 147 -39.15 18.89 -14.09
CA MET A 147 -38.15 19.81 -14.64
C MET A 147 -38.13 21.11 -13.83
#